data_AF-A0A3D3GY76-F1
#
_entry.id   AF-A0A3D3GY76-F1
#
_cell.length_a   1.000
_cell.length_b   1.000
_cell.length_c   1.000
_cell.angle_alpha   90.00
_cell.angle_beta   90.00
_cell.angle_gamma   90.00
#
_symmetry.space_group_name_H-M   'P 1'
#
loop_
_entity.id
_entity.type
_entity.pdbx_description
1 polymer ?
#
loop_
_entity_poly.entity_id
_entity_poly.type
_entity_poly.pdbx_seq_one_letter_code
_entity_poly.pdbx_strand_id
1 'polypeptide(L)' 'MFLIGESKMTRKKKYSKEFKLDAVNLVLEQNYTKVAVSRSLDVNPNLLGRWLMNLKKMMVMLLEEMAS' A
#
# COMPACT_ATOMS: atom_id res chain seq x y z
N MET A 1 12.42 32.17 -28.12
CA MET A 1 11.23 31.40 -27.73
C MET A 1 11.69 29.98 -27.40
N PHE A 2 11.90 29.68 -26.11
CA PHE A 2 12.14 28.33 -25.61
C PHE A 2 11.38 28.21 -24.30
N LEU A 3 10.18 27.65 -24.38
CA LEU A 3 9.35 27.31 -23.23
C LEU A 3 9.69 25.87 -22.83
N ILE A 4 10.63 25.69 -21.91
CA ILE A 4 10.77 24.42 -21.19
C ILE A 4 10.82 24.67 -19.68
N GLY A 5 9.74 24.28 -19.03
CA GLY A 5 9.60 24.28 -17.59
C GLY A 5 8.28 23.64 -17.18
N GLU A 6 7.81 22.65 -17.94
CA GLU A 6 6.68 21.81 -17.55
C GLU A 6 7.04 21.14 -16.23
N SER A 7 6.43 21.66 -15.16
CA SER A 7 6.50 21.10 -13.82
C SER A 7 6.29 19.59 -13.88
N LYS A 8 7.25 18.82 -13.35
CA LYS A 8 7.06 17.40 -13.01
C LYS A 8 5.92 17.32 -11.99
N MET A 9 4.67 17.36 -12.43
CA MET A 9 3.57 16.79 -11.68
C MET A 9 3.86 15.30 -11.62
N THR A 10 4.49 14.90 -10.52
CA THR A 10 4.53 13.51 -10.09
C THR A 10 3.09 13.06 -10.08
N ARG A 11 2.68 12.30 -11.12
CA ARG A 11 1.35 11.70 -11.18
C ARG A 11 1.28 10.80 -9.96
N LYS A 12 0.75 11.30 -8.84
CA LYS A 12 0.52 10.52 -7.63
C LYS A 12 -0.36 9.37 -8.09
N LYS A 13 0.22 8.17 -8.25
CA LYS A 13 -0.53 6.97 -8.58
C LYS A 13 -1.66 6.89 -7.56
N LYS A 14 -2.90 7.12 -8.01
CA LYS A 14 -4.08 7.02 -7.17
C LYS A 14 -4.33 5.54 -6.96
N TYR A 15 -3.79 5.00 -5.88
CA TYR A 15 -4.11 3.64 -5.46
C TYR A 15 -5.51 3.64 -4.84
N SER A 16 -6.44 2.95 -5.49
CA SER A 16 -7.77 2.67 -4.93
C SER A 16 -7.64 1.96 -3.59
N LYS A 17 -8.65 2.12 -2.72
CA LYS A 17 -8.65 1.50 -1.38
C LYS A 17 -8.52 -0.02 -1.48
N GLU A 18 -9.22 -0.62 -2.44
CA GLU A 18 -9.15 -2.05 -2.75
C GLU A 18 -7.73 -2.49 -3.10
N PHE A 19 -7.02 -1.69 -3.91
CA PHE A 19 -5.63 -1.98 -4.27
C PHE A 19 -4.69 -1.97 -3.06
N LYS A 20 -4.93 -1.06 -2.09
CA LYS A 20 -4.16 -1.03 -0.84
C LYS A 20 -4.45 -2.26 0.03
N LEU A 21 -5.72 -2.67 0.06
CA LEU A 21 -6.18 -3.81 0.83
C LEU A 21 -5.60 -5.10 0.24
N ASP A 22 -5.74 -5.30 -1.07
CA ASP A 22 -5.21 -6.44 -1.81
C ASP A 22 -3.70 -6.57 -1.61
N ALA A 23 -2.94 -5.48 -1.81
CA ALA A 23 -1.50 -5.46 -1.61
C ALA A 23 -1.07 -5.88 -0.19
N VAL A 24 -1.83 -5.47 0.82
CA VAL A 24 -1.53 -5.76 2.23
C VAL A 24 -2.00 -7.17 2.59
N ASN A 25 -3.14 -7.61 2.06
CA ASN A 25 -3.66 -8.96 2.23
C ASN A 25 -2.70 -9.98 1.62
N LEU A 26 -2.08 -9.65 0.48
CA LEU A 26 -1.05 -10.47 -0.17
C LEU A 26 0.21 -10.62 0.70
N VAL A 27 0.58 -9.60 1.47
CA VAL A 27 1.69 -9.67 2.45
C VAL A 27 1.29 -10.49 3.69
N LEU A 28 0.04 -10.35 4.16
CA LEU A 28 -0.46 -11.00 5.37
C LEU A 28 -0.78 -12.49 5.15
N GLU A 29 -1.62 -12.81 4.15
CA GLU A 29 -2.07 -14.17 3.86
C GLU A 29 -0.98 -15.02 3.21
N GLN A 30 -0.25 -14.47 2.24
CA GLN A 30 0.74 -15.23 1.49
C GLN A 30 2.18 -15.02 1.98
N ASN A 31 2.38 -14.31 3.10
CA ASN A 31 3.68 -14.05 3.72
C ASN A 31 4.73 -13.43 2.77
N TYR A 32 4.30 -12.81 1.67
CA TYR A 32 5.23 -12.21 0.72
C TYR A 32 5.97 -11.05 1.37
N THR A 33 7.27 -10.99 1.14
CA THR A 33 8.09 -9.88 1.62
C THR A 33 7.63 -8.58 0.96
N LYS A 34 7.68 -7.47 1.69
CA LYS A 34 7.35 -6.11 1.20
C LYS A 34 8.00 -5.79 -0.15
N VAL A 35 9.20 -6.32 -0.41
CA VAL A 35 9.95 -6.16 -1.65
C VAL A 35 9.32 -6.94 -2.82
N ALA A 36 8.83 -8.16 -2.59
CA ALA A 36 8.18 -8.97 -3.59
C ALA A 36 6.86 -8.32 -4.03
N VAL A 37 6.03 -7.92 -3.08
CA VAL A 37 4.73 -7.27 -3.36
C VAL A 37 4.93 -5.88 -4.00
N SER A 38 5.95 -5.15 -3.56
CA SER A 38 6.36 -3.89 -4.19
C SER A 38 6.71 -4.07 -5.68
N ARG A 39 7.44 -5.13 -6.03
CA ARG A 39 7.79 -5.47 -7.42
C ARG A 39 6.58 -5.96 -8.21
N SER A 40 5.71 -6.77 -7.62
CA SER A 40 4.52 -7.31 -8.29
C SER A 40 3.47 -6.23 -8.59
N LEU A 41 3.30 -5.25 -7.70
CA LEU A 41 2.27 -4.23 -7.80
C LEU A 41 2.81 -2.85 -8.24
N ASP A 42 4.13 -2.76 -8.49
CA ASP A 42 4.85 -1.52 -8.80
C ASP A 42 4.53 -0.38 -7.81
N VAL A 43 4.46 -0.75 -6.53
CA VAL A 43 4.15 0.12 -5.39
C VAL A 43 5.39 0.41 -4.57
N ASN A 44 5.48 1.61 -4.03
CA ASN A 44 6.62 1.98 -3.19
C ASN A 44 6.58 1.17 -1.88
N PRO A 45 7.66 0.46 -1.51
CA PRO A 45 7.70 -0.39 -0.33
C PRO A 45 7.52 0.40 0.98
N ASN A 46 7.90 1.70 1.01
CA ASN A 46 7.62 2.57 2.16
C ASN A 46 6.12 2.82 2.36
N LEU A 47 5.37 2.90 1.26
CA LEU A 47 3.92 3.11 1.29
C LEU A 47 3.22 1.84 1.78
N LEU A 48 3.66 0.68 1.28
CA LEU A 48 3.18 -0.63 1.68
C LEU A 48 3.39 -0.89 3.18
N GLY A 49 4.56 -0.51 3.72
CA GLY A 49 4.83 -0.59 5.16
C GLY A 49 3.88 0.27 6.00
N ARG A 50 3.55 1.48 5.55
CA ARG A 50 2.56 2.36 6.21
C ARG A 50 1.15 1.78 6.18
N TRP A 51 0.75 1.17 5.07
CA TRP A 51 -0.56 0.51 4.95
C TRP A 51 -0.64 -0.72 5.85
N LEU A 52 0.42 -1.53 5.91
CA LEU A 52 0.52 -2.69 6.79
C LEU A 52 0.32 -2.30 8.27
N MET A 53 0.98 -1.23 8.71
CA MET A 53 0.85 -0.74 10.09
C MET A 53 -0.59 -0.31 10.41
N ASN A 54 -1.25 0.38 9.48
CA ASN A 54 -2.62 0.87 9.64
C ASN A 54 -3.63 -0.29 9.66
N LEU A 55 -3.49 -1.23 8.72
CA LEU A 55 -4.37 -2.40 8.60
C LEU A 55 -4.14 -3.41 9.72
N LYS A 56 -2.89 -3.66 10.14
CA LYS A 56 -2.61 -4.51 11.31
C LYS A 56 -3.25 -3.94 12.57
N LYS A 57 -3.25 -2.62 12.72
CA LYS A 57 -3.95 -1.93 13.82
C LYS A 57 -5.47 -2.11 13.73
N MET A 58 -6.04 -1.99 12.53
CA MET A 58 -7.48 -2.15 12.30
C MET A 58 -7.93 -3.61 12.47
N MET A 59 -7.13 -4.56 12.00
CA MET A 59 -7.38 -6.01 12.06
C MET A 59 -7.23 -6.55 13.49
N VAL A 60 -6.28 -6.05 14.29
CA VAL A 60 -6.20 -6.38 15.73
C VAL A 60 -7.44 -5.91 16.47
N MET A 61 -7.92 -4.69 16.20
CA MET A 61 -9.17 -4.19 16.80
C MET A 61 -10.39 -5.03 16.39
N LEU A 62 -10.44 -5.50 15.12
CA LEU A 62 -11.54 -6.33 14.61
C LEU A 62 -11.51 -7.77 15.14
N LEU A 63 -10.31 -8.32 15.35
CA LEU A 63 -10.12 -9.64 15.95
C LEU A 63 -10.45 -9.64 17.44
N GLU A 64 -10.11 -8.59 18.18
CA GLU A 64 -10.48 -8.47 19.60
C GLU A 64 -11.99 -8.23 19.78
N GLU A 65 -12.65 -7.51 18.87
CA GLU A 65 -14.12 -7.34 18.92
C GLU A 65 -14.90 -8.60 18.54
N MET A 66 -14.44 -9.38 17.55
CA MET A 66 -15.12 -10.63 17.17
C MET A 66 -14.83 -11.81 18.11
N ALA A 67 -13.83 -11.70 18.99
CA ALA A 67 -13.51 -12.71 19.99
C ALA A 67 -14.19 -12.47 21.35
N SER A 68 -15.00 -11.41 21.49
CA SER A 68 -15.71 -11.05 22.72
C SER A 68 -17.22 -11.22 22.66
#